data_AF-X0YED0-F1
#
_entry.id   AF-X0YED0-F1
#
_cell.length_a   1.000
_cell.length_b   1.000
_cell.length_c   1.000
_cell.angle_alpha   90.00
_cell.angle_beta   90.00
_cell.angle_gamma   90.00
#
_symmetry.space_group_name_H-M   'P 1'
#
loop_
_entity.id
_entity.type
_entity.pdbx_description
1 polymer ?
#
loop_
_entity_poly.entity_id
_entity_poly.type
_entity_poly.pdbx_seq_one_letter_code
_entity_poly.pdbx_strand_id
1 'polypeptide(L)'
;VPAGVGEKGKLRVTDAQLDQVMVQGVGWAVSNGYGVPGDWQATEDHGCLIGADPTGLSDRARKRARPQLGTLGSGNHFIEIQVVDTIYDPAAAGRLGITEPGQVTVMIHTGSRGFGHQVCDDALDVMQRAVRKYDIELPDKQLACAPVTSPEGQRYFGHMACAANYAWVNRQMITHWVREAFERVFKQGTEKLGLELVGDVAHNIAKFEEHPVNGQTKRLCVHRKGATRAFGPGHPLVQEQYRDLGQPVLIPG
;
A
#
# COMPACT_ATOMS: atom_id res chain seq x y z
N VAL A 1 3.91 -14.92 11.01
CA VAL A 1 2.83 -14.14 10.38
C VAL A 1 1.87 -15.11 9.69
N PRO A 2 0.54 -15.02 9.88
CA PRO A 2 -0.40 -15.95 9.23
C PRO A 2 -0.35 -15.84 7.69
N ALA A 3 -0.26 -16.98 7.00
CA ALA A 3 -0.13 -17.07 5.54
C ALA A 3 -0.94 -18.25 4.99
N GLY A 4 -1.60 -18.05 3.85
CA GLY A 4 -2.52 -19.02 3.24
C GLY A 4 -3.87 -18.42 2.82
N VAL A 5 -4.59 -19.16 1.97
CA VAL A 5 -5.95 -18.81 1.53
C VAL A 5 -6.92 -18.99 2.70
N GLY A 6 -7.69 -17.94 3.04
CA GLY A 6 -8.71 -18.01 4.10
C GLY A 6 -8.16 -17.91 5.52
N GLU A 7 -6.85 -17.77 5.69
CA GLU A 7 -6.23 -17.56 6.99
C GLU A 7 -6.73 -16.29 7.66
N LYS A 8 -6.81 -16.36 8.99
CA LYS A 8 -7.29 -15.26 9.83
C LYS A 8 -6.13 -14.61 10.58
N GLY A 9 -6.19 -13.28 10.68
CA GLY A 9 -5.26 -12.49 11.47
C GLY A 9 -5.38 -12.81 12.96
N LYS A 10 -4.33 -12.45 13.71
CA LYS A 10 -4.31 -12.58 15.17
C LYS A 10 -5.32 -11.64 15.85
N LEU A 11 -5.75 -10.59 15.15
CA LEU A 11 -6.66 -9.57 15.65
C LEU A 11 -8.09 -9.77 15.16
N ARG A 12 -9.04 -9.41 16.03
CA ARG A 12 -10.44 -9.24 15.65
C ARG A 12 -10.81 -7.78 15.86
N VAL A 13 -10.84 -7.02 14.76
CA VAL A 13 -11.29 -5.64 14.76
C VAL A 13 -12.83 -5.58 14.71
N THR A 14 -13.41 -4.63 15.44
CA THR A 14 -14.82 -4.26 15.30
C THR A 14 -15.05 -3.49 14.00
N ASP A 15 -16.31 -3.27 13.61
CA ASP A 15 -16.62 -2.46 12.42
C ASP A 15 -16.15 -1.01 12.56
N ALA A 16 -16.28 -0.43 13.76
CA ALA A 16 -15.79 0.92 14.05
C ALA A 16 -14.26 1.00 13.94
N GLN A 17 -13.53 0.00 14.44
CA GLN A 17 -12.08 -0.06 14.29
C GLN A 17 -11.67 -0.27 12.84
N LEU A 18 -12.44 -1.07 12.09
CA LEU A 18 -12.18 -1.27 10.67
C LEU A 18 -12.35 0.02 9.86
N ASP A 19 -13.35 0.85 10.19
CA ASP A 19 -13.48 2.17 9.57
C ASP A 19 -12.29 3.08 9.92
N GLN A 20 -11.81 3.05 11.16
CA GLN A 20 -10.60 3.78 11.55
C GLN A 20 -9.36 3.31 10.76
N VAL A 21 -9.17 2.00 10.59
CA VAL A 21 -8.10 1.42 9.74
C VAL A 21 -8.18 2.00 8.32
N MET A 22 -9.38 2.04 7.73
CA MET A 22 -9.59 2.51 6.37
C MET A 22 -9.38 4.01 6.20
N VAL A 23 -9.62 4.82 7.24
CA VAL A 23 -9.52 6.29 7.17
C VAL A 23 -8.15 6.81 7.61
N GLN A 24 -7.55 6.18 8.62
CA GLN A 24 -6.33 6.67 9.26
C GLN A 24 -5.05 5.98 8.73
N GLY A 25 -5.18 4.84 8.04
CA GLY A 25 -4.03 4.14 7.47
C GLY A 25 -2.98 3.77 8.52
N VAL A 26 -1.69 3.88 8.16
CA VAL A 26 -0.56 3.53 9.05
C VAL A 26 -0.59 4.26 10.39
N GLY A 27 -1.15 5.47 10.44
CA GLY A 27 -1.32 6.21 11.70
C GLY A 27 -2.10 5.40 12.75
N TRP A 28 -3.16 4.70 12.33
CA TRP A 28 -3.91 3.80 13.23
C TRP A 28 -3.05 2.65 13.73
N ALA A 29 -2.28 2.02 12.85
CA ALA A 29 -1.42 0.88 13.22
C ALA A 29 -0.40 1.30 14.28
N VAL A 30 0.33 2.40 14.06
CA VAL A 30 1.33 2.92 14.99
C VAL A 30 0.69 3.31 16.33
N SER A 31 -0.45 4.01 16.32
CA SER A 31 -1.17 4.37 17.56
C SER A 31 -1.70 3.16 18.35
N ASN A 32 -1.89 2.00 17.68
CA ASN A 32 -2.30 0.75 18.32
C ASN A 32 -1.12 -0.20 18.61
N GLY A 33 0.12 0.31 18.56
CA GLY A 33 1.33 -0.43 18.95
C GLY A 33 1.97 -1.26 17.83
N TYR A 34 1.52 -1.13 16.59
CA TYR A 34 2.07 -1.86 15.44
C TYR A 34 3.09 -1.01 14.70
N GLY A 35 4.33 -1.02 15.18
CA GLY A 35 5.47 -0.34 14.56
C GLY A 35 6.06 0.76 15.40
N VAL A 36 6.83 1.64 14.75
CA VAL A 36 7.47 2.79 15.39
C VAL A 36 7.10 4.10 14.67
N PRO A 37 7.19 5.26 15.35
CA PRO A 37 6.85 6.55 14.74
C PRO A 37 7.62 6.91 13.47
N GLY A 38 8.77 6.31 13.17
CA GLY A 38 9.50 6.56 11.91
C GLY A 38 8.89 5.85 10.68
N ASP A 39 8.09 4.79 10.86
CA ASP A 39 7.68 3.93 9.75
C ASP A 39 6.79 4.66 8.71
N TRP A 40 5.90 5.54 9.16
CA TRP A 40 5.04 6.30 8.24
C TRP A 40 5.85 7.30 7.40
N GLN A 41 7.04 7.73 7.86
CA GLN A 41 7.89 8.62 7.09
C GLN A 41 8.53 7.91 5.90
N ALA A 42 8.77 6.59 5.98
CA ALA A 42 9.29 5.79 4.87
C ALA A 42 8.19 5.20 3.96
N THR A 43 6.92 5.38 4.32
CA THR A 43 5.78 4.82 3.57
C THR A 43 5.27 5.80 2.52
N GLU A 44 4.96 5.32 1.32
CA GLU A 44 4.34 6.12 0.25
C GLU A 44 3.05 6.79 0.76
N ASP A 45 2.90 8.09 0.49
CA ASP A 45 1.79 8.93 0.98
C ASP A 45 1.55 8.78 2.49
N HIS A 46 2.63 8.58 3.25
CA HIS A 46 2.56 8.42 4.71
C HIS A 46 1.66 7.27 5.16
N GLY A 47 1.44 6.29 4.27
CA GLY A 47 0.59 5.13 4.52
C GLY A 47 -0.90 5.46 4.66
N CYS A 48 -1.34 6.61 4.12
CA CYS A 48 -2.72 7.05 4.17
C CYS A 48 -3.10 7.87 2.92
N LEU A 49 -3.85 7.25 2.01
CA LEU A 49 -4.43 7.92 0.85
C LEU A 49 -5.66 8.73 1.30
N ILE A 50 -5.59 10.04 1.06
CA ILE A 50 -6.66 11.00 1.35
C ILE A 50 -7.89 10.72 0.47
N GLY A 51 -9.07 10.92 1.04
CA GLY A 51 -10.35 10.71 0.35
C GLY A 51 -10.96 9.33 0.58
N ALA A 52 -10.36 8.50 1.44
CA ALA A 52 -10.97 7.26 1.90
C ALA A 52 -12.33 7.51 2.56
N ASP A 53 -13.37 6.86 2.05
CA ASP A 53 -14.74 6.95 2.55
C ASP A 53 -15.33 5.54 2.69
N PRO A 54 -15.50 5.02 3.92
CA PRO A 54 -16.03 3.67 4.14
C PRO A 54 -17.56 3.59 3.96
N THR A 55 -18.23 4.72 3.70
CA THR A 55 -19.68 4.80 3.51
C THR A 55 -20.12 3.99 2.30
N GLY A 56 -21.12 3.12 2.50
CA GLY A 56 -21.67 2.31 1.42
C GLY A 56 -20.76 1.18 0.93
N LEU A 57 -19.67 0.86 1.64
CA LEU A 57 -18.94 -0.39 1.44
C LEU A 57 -19.88 -1.58 1.68
N SER A 58 -19.81 -2.60 0.83
CA SER A 58 -20.69 -3.76 0.96
C SER A 58 -20.40 -4.57 2.22
N ASP A 59 -21.43 -5.22 2.76
CA ASP A 59 -21.30 -6.19 3.84
C ASP A 59 -20.29 -7.29 3.51
N ARG A 60 -20.22 -7.67 2.23
CA ARG A 60 -19.29 -8.70 1.75
C ARG A 60 -17.85 -8.21 1.84
N ALA A 61 -17.57 -6.96 1.45
CA ALA A 61 -16.24 -6.37 1.56
C ALA A 61 -15.81 -6.30 3.03
N ARG A 62 -16.68 -5.82 3.92
CA ARG A 62 -16.43 -5.77 5.38
C ARG A 62 -16.21 -7.15 5.99
N LYS A 63 -17.03 -8.14 5.65
CA LYS A 63 -16.89 -9.53 6.11
C LYS A 63 -15.57 -10.16 5.68
N ARG A 64 -15.04 -9.82 4.50
CA ARG A 64 -13.72 -10.27 4.02
C ARG A 64 -12.58 -9.51 4.69
N ALA A 65 -12.75 -8.22 4.95
CA ALA A 65 -11.73 -7.37 5.57
C ALA A 65 -11.42 -7.75 7.02
N ARG A 66 -12.45 -7.91 7.87
CA ARG A 66 -12.30 -8.13 9.32
C ARG A 66 -11.33 -9.26 9.70
N PRO A 67 -11.47 -10.49 9.17
CA PRO A 67 -10.61 -11.58 9.58
C PRO A 67 -9.22 -11.54 8.94
N GLN A 68 -8.97 -10.76 7.89
CA GLN A 68 -7.72 -10.85 7.10
C GLN A 68 -6.69 -9.79 7.45
N LEU A 69 -6.99 -8.88 8.36
CA LEU A 69 -6.07 -7.81 8.73
C LEU A 69 -4.86 -8.38 9.47
N GLY A 70 -3.66 -8.04 9.02
CA GLY A 70 -2.42 -8.66 9.48
C GLY A 70 -2.28 -10.10 8.99
N THR A 71 -2.53 -10.34 7.71
CA THR A 71 -2.24 -11.64 7.07
C THR A 71 -1.47 -11.42 5.79
N LEU A 72 -0.61 -12.39 5.45
CA LEU A 72 0.16 -12.32 4.22
C LEU A 72 -0.72 -12.62 3.01
N GLY A 73 -1.43 -13.75 3.07
CA GLY A 73 -2.24 -14.25 1.97
C GLY A 73 -1.61 -15.35 1.16
N SER A 74 -1.92 -15.34 -0.14
CA SER A 74 -1.58 -16.36 -1.12
C SER A 74 -1.26 -15.70 -2.47
N GLY A 75 -0.88 -16.49 -3.47
CA GLY A 75 -0.44 -15.99 -4.76
C GLY A 75 1.03 -15.61 -4.71
N ASN A 76 1.41 -14.49 -5.31
CA ASN A 76 2.76 -13.94 -5.27
C ASN A 76 3.08 -13.17 -3.97
N HIS A 77 2.33 -13.42 -2.88
CA HIS A 77 2.56 -12.76 -1.60
C HIS A 77 3.56 -13.52 -0.74
N PHE A 78 4.58 -12.83 -0.25
CA PHE A 78 5.69 -13.43 0.50
C PHE A 78 6.25 -12.51 1.59
N ILE A 79 6.97 -13.11 2.53
CA ILE A 79 7.94 -12.42 3.38
C ILE A 79 9.27 -13.12 3.10
N GLU A 80 10.23 -12.39 2.56
CA GLU A 80 11.52 -12.96 2.15
C GLU A 80 12.64 -12.30 2.94
N ILE A 81 13.50 -13.12 3.52
CA ILE A 81 14.77 -12.67 4.09
C ILE A 81 15.79 -12.72 2.95
N GLN A 82 16.33 -11.56 2.61
CA GLN A 82 17.18 -11.34 1.45
C GLN A 82 18.59 -10.96 1.88
N VAL A 83 19.55 -11.11 0.97
CA VAL A 83 20.92 -10.66 1.14
C VAL A 83 21.22 -9.67 0.03
N VAL A 84 21.77 -8.51 0.39
CA VAL A 84 22.27 -7.53 -0.58
C VAL A 84 23.49 -8.14 -1.27
N ASP A 85 23.33 -8.55 -2.52
CA ASP A 85 24.43 -9.14 -3.30
C ASP A 85 25.34 -8.07 -3.93
N THR A 86 24.74 -7.07 -4.58
CA THR A 86 25.46 -6.05 -5.32
C THR A 86 24.91 -4.66 -4.99
N ILE A 87 25.82 -3.69 -4.80
CA ILE A 87 25.50 -2.27 -4.62
C ILE A 87 26.02 -1.49 -5.83
N TYR A 88 25.09 -0.90 -6.60
CA TYR A 88 25.43 -0.16 -7.83
C TYR A 88 25.73 1.32 -7.58
N ASP A 89 25.07 1.91 -6.57
CA ASP A 89 25.31 3.29 -6.13
C ASP A 89 25.51 3.29 -4.60
N PRO A 90 26.76 3.26 -4.12
CA PRO A 90 27.06 3.23 -2.70
C PRO A 90 26.56 4.46 -1.92
N ALA A 91 26.51 5.63 -2.56
CA ALA A 91 26.06 6.85 -1.91
C ALA A 91 24.54 6.83 -1.68
N ALA A 92 23.78 6.42 -2.72
CA ALA A 92 22.34 6.22 -2.61
C ALA A 92 21.99 5.09 -1.65
N ALA A 93 22.68 3.94 -1.75
CA ALA A 93 22.45 2.79 -0.88
C ALA A 93 22.69 3.12 0.59
N GLY A 94 23.79 3.83 0.91
CA GLY A 94 24.08 4.25 2.28
C GLY A 94 22.98 5.14 2.88
N ARG A 95 22.35 6.01 2.08
CA ARG A 95 21.19 6.82 2.50
C ARG A 95 19.94 5.98 2.77
N LEU A 96 19.81 4.83 2.11
CA LEU A 96 18.74 3.85 2.34
C LEU A 96 19.06 2.90 3.50
N GLY A 97 20.20 3.07 4.19
CA GLY A 97 20.65 2.16 5.23
C GLY A 97 21.23 0.84 4.70
N ILE A 98 21.59 0.77 3.42
CA ILE A 98 22.24 -0.38 2.78
C ILE A 98 23.72 -0.06 2.60
N THR A 99 24.59 -0.59 3.46
CA THR A 99 25.98 -0.14 3.55
C THR A 99 27.00 -1.09 2.93
N GLU A 100 26.68 -2.37 2.78
CA GLU A 100 27.62 -3.37 2.24
C GLU A 100 26.93 -4.58 1.60
N PRO A 101 27.60 -5.24 0.63
CA PRO A 101 27.23 -6.59 0.21
C PRO A 101 27.25 -7.57 1.39
N GLY A 102 26.30 -8.50 1.44
CA GLY A 102 26.10 -9.42 2.56
C GLY A 102 25.10 -8.93 3.62
N GLN A 103 24.70 -7.66 3.58
CA GLN A 103 23.68 -7.13 4.50
C GLN A 103 22.34 -7.86 4.32
N VAL A 104 21.72 -8.27 5.43
CA VAL A 104 20.42 -8.94 5.43
C VAL A 104 19.30 -7.91 5.42
N THR A 105 18.31 -8.10 4.55
CA THR A 105 17.08 -7.30 4.47
C THR A 105 15.85 -8.19 4.53
N VAL A 106 14.68 -7.58 4.74
CA VAL A 106 13.40 -8.30 4.68
C VAL A 106 12.45 -7.58 3.73
N MET A 107 11.94 -8.31 2.73
CA MET A 107 10.92 -7.80 1.82
C MET A 107 9.56 -8.39 2.16
N ILE A 108 8.56 -7.52 2.29
CA ILE A 108 7.16 -7.91 2.53
C ILE A 108 6.34 -7.58 1.29
N HIS A 109 5.80 -8.60 0.64
CA HIS A 109 4.93 -8.45 -0.53
C HIS A 109 3.50 -8.89 -0.20
N THR A 110 2.60 -7.92 -0.02
CA THR A 110 1.16 -8.16 0.14
C THR A 110 0.35 -6.88 -0.08
N GLY A 111 -0.96 -7.02 -0.14
CA GLY A 111 -1.90 -5.92 -0.39
C GLY A 111 -3.14 -5.96 0.49
N SER A 112 -4.24 -5.44 -0.04
CA SER A 112 -5.53 -5.25 0.63
C SER A 112 -6.33 -6.53 0.91
N ARG A 113 -5.69 -7.70 0.75
CA ARG A 113 -6.32 -9.02 0.92
C ARG A 113 -7.63 -9.17 0.12
N GLY A 114 -8.57 -9.96 0.61
CA GLY A 114 -9.88 -10.13 -0.01
C GLY A 114 -10.75 -8.88 0.04
N PHE A 115 -10.41 -7.88 0.85
CA PHE A 115 -11.14 -6.63 0.93
C PHE A 115 -11.07 -5.83 -0.37
N GLY A 116 -9.86 -5.49 -0.84
CA GLY A 116 -9.72 -4.72 -2.08
C GLY A 116 -10.18 -5.48 -3.33
N HIS A 117 -10.06 -6.81 -3.34
CA HIS A 117 -10.68 -7.64 -4.38
C HIS A 117 -12.20 -7.44 -4.41
N GLN A 118 -12.85 -7.45 -3.24
CA GLN A 118 -14.30 -7.25 -3.18
C GLN A 118 -14.70 -5.82 -3.55
N VAL A 119 -13.92 -4.82 -3.15
CA VAL A 119 -14.14 -3.41 -3.58
C VAL A 119 -14.09 -3.29 -5.10
N CYS A 120 -13.14 -3.97 -5.75
CA CYS A 120 -13.06 -4.01 -7.21
C CYS A 120 -14.27 -4.72 -7.82
N ASP A 121 -14.63 -5.92 -7.33
CA ASP A 121 -15.78 -6.68 -7.81
C ASP A 121 -17.09 -5.86 -7.71
N ASP A 122 -17.33 -5.24 -6.54
CA ASP A 122 -18.54 -4.46 -6.29
C ASP A 122 -18.63 -3.24 -7.22
N ALA A 123 -17.48 -2.67 -7.59
CA ALA A 123 -17.42 -1.53 -8.49
C ALA A 123 -17.66 -1.92 -9.96
N LEU A 124 -17.32 -3.14 -10.40
CA LEU A 124 -17.47 -3.55 -11.81
C LEU A 124 -18.91 -3.41 -12.30
N ASP A 125 -19.90 -3.88 -11.52
CA ASP A 125 -21.32 -3.76 -11.87
C ASP A 125 -21.80 -2.30 -11.92
N VAL A 126 -21.20 -1.43 -11.10
CA VAL A 126 -21.48 0.02 -11.12
C VAL A 126 -20.87 0.65 -12.36
N MET A 127 -19.61 0.34 -12.67
CA MET A 127 -18.90 0.87 -13.83
C MET A 127 -19.55 0.43 -15.14
N GLN A 128 -20.00 -0.83 -15.26
CA GLN A 128 -20.72 -1.30 -16.45
C GLN A 128 -22.02 -0.54 -16.71
N ARG A 129 -22.74 -0.15 -15.65
CA ARG A 129 -23.92 0.71 -15.77
C ARG A 129 -23.54 2.15 -16.10
N ALA A 130 -22.45 2.65 -15.53
CA ALA A 130 -21.93 3.98 -15.80
C ALA A 130 -21.52 4.15 -17.28
N VAL A 131 -20.88 3.14 -17.88
CA VAL A 131 -20.53 3.13 -19.32
C VAL A 131 -21.75 3.44 -20.20
N ARG A 132 -22.90 2.80 -19.92
CA ARG A 132 -24.15 3.06 -20.65
C ARG A 132 -24.73 4.43 -20.33
N LYS A 133 -24.67 4.86 -19.06
CA LYS A 133 -25.19 6.14 -18.59
C LYS A 133 -24.45 7.33 -19.20
N TYR A 134 -23.14 7.20 -19.40
CA TYR A 134 -22.25 8.25 -19.88
C TYR A 134 -21.88 8.09 -21.37
N ASP A 135 -22.51 7.16 -22.07
CA ASP A 135 -22.28 6.87 -23.50
C ASP A 135 -20.79 6.69 -23.84
N ILE A 136 -20.09 5.90 -23.01
CA ILE A 136 -18.65 5.65 -23.18
C ILE A 136 -18.47 4.47 -24.14
N GLU A 137 -17.83 4.71 -25.27
CA GLU A 137 -17.41 3.64 -26.18
C GLU A 137 -16.21 2.89 -25.60
N LEU A 138 -16.34 1.57 -25.46
CA LEU A 138 -15.28 0.72 -24.95
C LEU A 138 -14.76 -0.23 -26.04
N PRO A 139 -13.43 -0.30 -26.23
CA PRO A 139 -12.85 -1.31 -27.11
C PRO A 139 -12.94 -2.73 -26.52
N ASP A 140 -13.07 -2.86 -25.19
CA ASP A 140 -13.29 -4.13 -24.50
C ASP A 140 -14.18 -3.93 -23.26
N LYS A 141 -15.08 -4.88 -22.97
CA LYS A 141 -15.98 -4.83 -21.80
C LYS A 141 -15.24 -4.84 -20.46
N GLN A 142 -14.05 -5.40 -20.40
CA GLN A 142 -13.19 -5.42 -19.21
C GLN A 142 -12.60 -4.04 -18.88
N LEU A 143 -12.71 -3.07 -19.79
CA LEU A 143 -12.30 -1.67 -19.57
C LEU A 143 -13.45 -0.81 -19.03
N ALA A 144 -14.43 -1.42 -18.36
CA ALA A 144 -15.54 -0.71 -17.73
C ALA A 144 -15.05 0.42 -16.81
N CYS A 145 -15.56 1.63 -17.04
CA CYS A 145 -15.10 2.83 -16.37
C CYS A 145 -16.22 3.87 -16.18
N ALA A 146 -15.93 4.92 -15.43
CA ALA A 146 -16.78 6.10 -15.29
C ALA A 146 -15.91 7.36 -15.30
N PRO A 147 -16.46 8.54 -15.64
CA PRO A 147 -15.75 9.79 -15.48
C PRO A 147 -15.30 9.95 -14.02
N VAL A 148 -14.05 10.33 -13.79
CA VAL A 148 -13.49 10.39 -12.43
C VAL A 148 -14.22 11.39 -11.53
N THR A 149 -14.86 12.40 -12.11
CA THR A 149 -15.68 13.40 -11.41
C THR A 149 -17.13 12.96 -11.19
N SER A 150 -17.54 11.80 -11.71
CA SER A 150 -18.90 11.30 -11.54
C SER A 150 -19.14 10.75 -10.13
N PRO A 151 -20.40 10.65 -9.67
CA PRO A 151 -20.73 10.02 -8.39
C PRO A 151 -20.18 8.59 -8.26
N GLU A 152 -20.21 7.81 -9.34
CA GLU A 152 -19.66 6.46 -9.41
C GLU A 152 -18.13 6.46 -9.31
N GLY A 153 -17.46 7.35 -10.04
CA GLY A 153 -16.01 7.51 -10.01
C GLY A 153 -15.49 7.95 -8.64
N GLN A 154 -16.11 8.96 -8.04
CA GLN A 154 -15.76 9.46 -6.70
C GLN A 154 -16.01 8.40 -5.62
N ARG A 155 -17.13 7.68 -5.69
CA ARG A 155 -17.44 6.59 -4.75
C ARG A 155 -16.41 5.47 -4.85
N TYR A 156 -16.08 5.03 -6.07
CA TYR A 156 -15.06 4.01 -6.25
C TYR A 156 -13.69 4.47 -5.77
N PHE A 157 -13.31 5.73 -6.03
CA PHE A 157 -12.06 6.29 -5.52
C PHE A 157 -12.02 6.24 -3.98
N GLY A 158 -13.10 6.64 -3.31
CA GLY A 158 -13.18 6.56 -1.85
C GLY A 158 -13.03 5.13 -1.31
N HIS A 159 -13.69 4.15 -1.94
CA HIS A 159 -13.57 2.73 -1.56
C HIS A 159 -12.18 2.15 -1.87
N MET A 160 -11.58 2.54 -2.99
CA MET A 160 -10.23 2.14 -3.39
C MET A 160 -9.18 2.74 -2.44
N ALA A 161 -9.37 3.98 -1.98
CA ALA A 161 -8.54 4.59 -0.95
C ALA A 161 -8.67 3.87 0.40
N CYS A 162 -9.87 3.45 0.80
CA CYS A 162 -10.03 2.55 1.96
C CYS A 162 -9.23 1.25 1.80
N ALA A 163 -9.24 0.64 0.61
CA ALA A 163 -8.49 -0.58 0.32
C ALA A 163 -6.97 -0.36 0.35
N ALA A 164 -6.48 0.77 -0.16
CA ALA A 164 -5.08 1.17 -0.07
C ALA A 164 -4.64 1.35 1.40
N ASN A 165 -5.42 2.06 2.20
CA ASN A 165 -5.16 2.29 3.63
C ASN A 165 -5.14 0.99 4.42
N TYR A 166 -6.11 0.10 4.15
CA TYR A 166 -6.11 -1.25 4.71
C TYR A 166 -4.85 -2.03 4.32
N ALA A 167 -4.38 -1.93 3.07
CA ALA A 167 -3.17 -2.62 2.62
C ALA A 167 -1.91 -2.11 3.32
N TRP A 168 -1.76 -0.81 3.51
CA TRP A 168 -0.65 -0.24 4.26
C TRP A 168 -0.68 -0.65 5.74
N VAL A 169 -1.85 -0.60 6.40
CA VAL A 169 -2.00 -1.12 7.77
C VAL A 169 -1.63 -2.60 7.84
N ASN A 170 -2.06 -3.40 6.86
CA ASN A 170 -1.72 -4.81 6.81
C ASN A 170 -0.20 -5.03 6.75
N ARG A 171 0.52 -4.30 5.88
CA ARG A 171 1.99 -4.37 5.79
C ARG A 171 2.65 -3.87 7.06
N GLN A 172 2.18 -2.77 7.63
CA GLN A 172 2.69 -2.21 8.88
C GLN A 172 2.61 -3.19 10.06
N MET A 173 1.48 -3.90 10.19
CA MET A 173 1.33 -4.95 11.21
C MET A 173 2.26 -6.14 10.95
N ILE A 174 2.47 -6.50 9.69
CA ILE A 174 3.41 -7.56 9.31
C ILE A 174 4.85 -7.14 9.63
N THR A 175 5.24 -5.89 9.33
CA THR A 175 6.54 -5.31 9.71
C THR A 175 6.77 -5.42 11.21
N HIS A 176 5.79 -5.06 12.02
CA HIS A 176 5.87 -5.20 13.48
C HIS A 176 6.13 -6.66 13.91
N TRP A 177 5.41 -7.64 13.35
CA TRP A 177 5.62 -9.04 13.71
C TRP A 177 6.90 -9.65 13.12
N VAL A 178 7.42 -9.11 12.01
CA VAL A 178 8.75 -9.46 11.51
C VAL A 178 9.80 -9.02 12.52
N ARG A 179 9.71 -7.78 13.03
CA ARG A 179 10.59 -7.29 14.10
C ARG A 179 10.52 -8.18 15.34
N GLU A 180 9.33 -8.47 15.88
CA GLU A 180 9.17 -9.38 17.02
C GLU A 180 9.80 -10.77 16.76
N ALA A 181 9.68 -11.29 15.54
CA ALA A 181 10.25 -12.58 15.18
C ALA A 181 11.78 -12.55 15.22
N PHE A 182 12.40 -11.49 14.70
CA PHE A 182 13.84 -11.28 14.76
C PHE A 182 14.32 -11.08 16.20
N GLU A 183 13.66 -10.24 16.99
CA GLU A 183 14.02 -10.02 18.40
C GLU A 183 13.98 -11.34 19.20
N ARG A 184 12.97 -12.17 18.94
CA ARG A 184 12.84 -13.47 19.59
C ARG A 184 13.95 -14.44 19.21
N VAL A 185 14.42 -14.42 17.97
CA VAL A 185 15.49 -15.32 17.48
C VAL A 185 16.86 -14.84 17.94
N PHE A 186 17.17 -13.56 17.75
CA PHE A 186 18.49 -12.98 18.03
C PHE A 186 18.67 -12.48 19.47
N LYS A 187 17.59 -12.42 20.26
CA LYS A 187 17.60 -11.93 21.66
C LYS A 187 18.16 -10.51 21.78
N GLN A 188 17.92 -9.69 20.77
CA GLN A 188 18.30 -8.29 20.69
C GLN A 188 17.09 -7.45 20.30
N GLY A 189 17.00 -6.22 20.80
CA GLY A 189 15.92 -5.31 20.41
C GLY A 189 16.05 -4.84 18.97
N THR A 190 14.92 -4.46 18.36
CA THR A 190 14.79 -3.97 16.98
C THR A 190 15.80 -2.89 16.63
N GLU A 191 16.02 -1.93 17.54
CA GLU A 191 16.99 -0.83 17.38
C GLU A 191 18.43 -1.36 17.22
N LYS A 192 18.83 -2.35 18.04
CA LYS A 192 20.16 -2.96 17.94
C LYS A 192 20.33 -3.80 16.68
N LEU A 193 19.24 -4.38 16.18
CA LEU A 193 19.22 -5.14 14.94
C LEU A 193 19.14 -4.25 13.69
N GLY A 194 18.93 -2.94 13.85
CA GLY A 194 18.82 -2.01 12.72
C GLY A 194 17.63 -2.30 11.79
N LEU A 195 16.52 -2.85 12.30
CA LEU A 195 15.35 -3.22 11.50
C LEU A 195 14.45 -2.02 11.17
N GLU A 196 15.02 -1.08 10.43
CA GLU A 196 14.36 0.14 9.94
C GLU A 196 13.60 -0.12 8.63
N LEU A 197 12.54 0.65 8.40
CA LEU A 197 11.78 0.57 7.15
C LEU A 197 12.46 1.43 6.09
N VAL A 198 13.03 0.79 5.06
CA VAL A 198 13.66 1.49 3.91
C VAL A 198 12.61 2.18 3.04
N GLY A 199 11.48 1.51 2.80
CA GLY A 199 10.38 2.03 1.99
C GLY A 199 9.18 1.11 1.97
N ASP A 200 8.01 1.67 1.67
CA ASP A 200 6.78 0.92 1.37
C ASP A 200 6.07 1.61 0.20
N VAL A 201 5.91 0.88 -0.91
CA VAL A 201 5.38 1.40 -2.18
C VAL A 201 4.21 0.55 -2.70
N ALA A 202 3.23 1.21 -3.31
CA ALA A 202 2.12 0.56 -3.98
C ALA A 202 2.41 0.34 -5.47
N HIS A 203 1.90 -0.77 -6.00
CA HIS A 203 2.01 -1.13 -7.42
C HIS A 203 0.67 -1.40 -8.14
N ASN A 204 -0.44 -1.37 -7.38
CA ASN A 204 -1.82 -1.50 -7.86
C ASN A 204 -2.64 -0.41 -7.19
N ILE A 205 -2.71 0.76 -7.80
CA ILE A 205 -3.31 1.96 -7.20
C ILE A 205 -3.67 3.01 -8.25
N ALA A 206 -4.65 3.85 -7.95
CA ALA A 206 -4.92 5.06 -8.71
C ALA A 206 -4.72 6.29 -7.81
N LYS A 207 -4.01 7.31 -8.29
CA LYS A 207 -3.71 8.53 -7.52
C LYS A 207 -3.91 9.77 -8.36
N PHE A 208 -4.37 10.84 -7.72
CA PHE A 208 -4.36 12.16 -8.33
C PHE A 208 -2.97 12.77 -8.19
N GLU A 209 -2.31 13.05 -9.31
CA GLU A 209 -0.94 13.56 -9.37
C GLU A 209 -0.87 14.73 -10.36
N GLU A 210 0.07 15.64 -10.16
CA GLU A 210 0.36 16.72 -11.10
C GLU A 210 1.50 16.30 -12.03
N HIS A 211 1.27 16.41 -13.34
CA HIS A 211 2.24 16.03 -14.36
C HIS A 211 2.30 17.06 -15.49
N PRO A 212 3.47 17.32 -16.08
CA PRO A 212 3.58 18.13 -17.28
C PRO A 212 3.03 17.37 -18.49
N VAL A 213 2.01 17.92 -19.15
CA VAL A 213 1.41 17.40 -20.39
C VAL A 213 1.44 18.51 -21.43
N ASN A 214 2.23 18.33 -22.49
CA ASN A 214 2.43 19.33 -23.55
C ASN A 214 2.85 20.70 -23.00
N GLY A 215 3.79 20.71 -22.04
CA GLY A 215 4.32 21.93 -21.42
C GLY A 215 3.42 22.59 -20.36
N GLN A 216 2.27 21.98 -20.03
CA GLN A 216 1.36 22.49 -19.00
C GLN A 216 1.19 21.49 -17.86
N THR A 217 1.22 21.95 -16.61
CA THR A 217 0.91 21.12 -15.46
C THR A 217 -0.57 20.75 -15.48
N LYS A 218 -0.88 19.45 -15.47
CA LYS A 218 -2.24 18.91 -15.37
C LYS A 218 -2.35 18.00 -14.17
N ARG A 219 -3.48 18.09 -13.47
CA ARG A 219 -3.88 17.12 -12.45
C ARG A 219 -4.53 15.92 -13.13
N LEU A 220 -3.92 14.74 -13.00
CA LEU A 220 -4.32 13.50 -13.65
C LEU A 220 -4.67 12.43 -12.60
N CYS A 221 -5.65 11.58 -12.91
CA CYS A 221 -5.85 10.32 -12.16
C CYS A 221 -4.97 9.24 -12.79
N VAL A 222 -3.78 9.04 -12.25
CA VAL A 222 -2.77 8.11 -12.76
C VAL A 222 -3.11 6.71 -12.25
N HIS A 223 -3.41 5.80 -13.17
CA HIS A 223 -3.71 4.40 -12.86
C HIS A 223 -2.42 3.58 -13.00
N ARG A 224 -2.07 2.81 -11.97
CA ARG A 224 -0.96 1.87 -11.99
C ARG A 224 -1.47 0.49 -11.63
N LYS A 225 -1.17 -0.49 -12.49
CA LYS A 225 -1.46 -1.91 -12.28
C LYS A 225 -0.21 -2.70 -12.62
N GLY A 226 0.43 -3.28 -11.62
CA GLY A 226 1.78 -3.86 -11.74
C GLY A 226 2.87 -2.83 -12.04
N ALA A 227 2.69 -1.57 -11.62
CA ALA A 227 3.64 -0.50 -11.87
C ALA A 227 3.82 0.38 -10.63
N THR A 228 5.04 0.79 -10.34
CA THR A 228 5.39 1.55 -9.13
C THR A 228 5.59 3.03 -9.44
N ARG A 229 5.24 3.91 -8.50
CA ARG A 229 5.57 5.34 -8.59
C ARG A 229 7.08 5.54 -8.45
N ALA A 230 7.66 6.42 -9.27
CA ALA A 230 9.11 6.67 -9.30
C ALA A 230 9.40 8.17 -9.45
N PHE A 231 9.00 8.96 -8.45
CA PHE A 231 9.30 10.39 -8.46
C PHE A 231 10.81 10.65 -8.37
N GLY A 232 11.29 11.61 -9.15
CA GLY A 232 12.70 12.01 -9.16
C GLY A 232 13.08 12.93 -7.99
N PRO A 233 14.37 13.31 -7.90
CA PRO A 233 14.87 14.28 -6.95
C PRO A 233 14.07 15.59 -6.94
N GLY A 234 13.92 16.18 -5.75
CA GLY A 234 13.25 17.45 -5.50
C GLY A 234 11.72 17.38 -5.43
N HIS A 235 11.10 16.26 -5.79
CA HIS A 235 9.65 16.16 -5.84
C HIS A 235 9.03 16.25 -4.43
N PRO A 236 7.99 17.09 -4.20
CA PRO A 236 7.48 17.38 -2.85
C PRO A 236 6.85 16.18 -2.14
N LEU A 237 6.33 15.21 -2.91
CA LEU A 237 5.76 13.95 -2.38
C LEU A 237 6.81 12.86 -2.10
N VAL A 238 8.08 13.12 -2.37
CA VAL A 238 9.16 12.23 -1.92
C VAL A 238 9.43 12.52 -0.45
N GLN A 239 9.62 11.44 0.31
CA GLN A 239 9.98 11.47 1.72
C GLN A 239 11.16 12.41 1.96
N GLU A 240 11.11 13.23 3.00
CA GLU A 240 12.10 14.29 3.24
C GLU A 240 13.53 13.76 3.23
N GLN A 241 13.76 12.63 3.89
CA GLN A 241 15.05 11.95 3.96
C GLN A 241 15.58 11.42 2.61
N TYR A 242 14.75 11.37 1.57
CA TYR A 242 15.12 10.92 0.22
C TYR A 242 14.86 11.98 -0.85
N ARG A 243 14.42 13.19 -0.47
CA ARG A 243 13.95 14.19 -1.45
C ARG A 243 15.03 14.58 -2.44
N ASP A 244 16.27 14.71 -2.00
CA ASP A 244 17.43 15.01 -2.84
C ASP A 244 17.88 13.81 -3.71
N LEU A 245 17.56 12.58 -3.29
CA LEU A 245 17.91 11.35 -3.99
C LEU A 245 16.84 10.92 -5.02
N GLY A 246 15.57 11.21 -4.75
CA GLY A 246 14.42 10.65 -5.44
C GLY A 246 13.77 9.50 -4.67
N GLN A 247 12.61 9.06 -5.13
CA GLN A 247 11.81 8.04 -4.46
C GLN A 247 12.49 6.66 -4.50
N PRO A 248 12.63 5.96 -3.37
CA PRO A 248 13.02 4.55 -3.38
C PRO A 248 11.97 3.71 -4.14
N VAL A 249 12.43 2.87 -5.06
CA VAL A 249 11.57 1.97 -5.84
C VAL A 249 11.94 0.54 -5.50
N LEU A 250 10.97 -0.20 -4.94
CA LEU A 250 11.13 -1.61 -4.57
C LEU A 250 10.58 -2.49 -5.69
N ILE A 251 11.44 -3.34 -6.26
CA ILE A 251 11.09 -4.25 -7.36
C ILE A 251 11.16 -5.69 -6.85
N PRO A 252 10.02 -6.30 -6.48
CA PRO A 252 9.97 -7.73 -6.20
C PRO A 252 10.14 -8.53 -7.50
N GLY A 253 10.96 -9.58 -7.45
CA GLY A 253 11.20 -10.51 -8.57
C GLY A 253 10.29 -11.72 -8.56
#